data_AF-A0A1Y4S0K7-F1
#
_entry.id   AF-A0A1Y4S0K7-F1
#
_cell.length_a   1.000
_cell.length_b   1.000
_cell.length_c   1.000
_cell.angle_alpha   90.00
_cell.angle_beta   90.00
_cell.angle_gamma   90.00
#
_symmetry.space_group_name_H-M   'P 1'
#
loop_
_entity.id
_entity.type
_entity.pdbx_description
1 polymer ?
#
loop_
_entity_poly.entity_id
_entity_poly.type
_entity_poly.pdbx_seq_one_letter_code
_entity_poly.pdbx_strand_id
1 'polypeptide(L)'
;MGESLSTEQKERYILRLTNELAMLRAKANITQENLANLIGVSRQTYSSIESKKKKMSWNTYLSLIFIYDSMPETSPIIRKLEIRPVALMEHLNSQKEVEQ
;
A
#
# COMPACT_ATOMS: atom_id res chain seq x y z
N MET A 1 -1.85 -2.39 25.99
CA MET A 1 -2.21 -1.67 24.75
C MET A 1 -1.25 -2.16 23.69
N GLY A 2 -1.72 -2.92 22.69
CA GLY A 2 -0.84 -3.39 21.61
C GLY A 2 -0.18 -2.20 20.91
N GLU A 3 1.12 -2.29 20.63
CA GLU A 3 1.84 -1.21 19.95
C GLU A 3 1.22 -0.98 18.56
N SER A 4 0.51 0.14 18.43
CA SER A 4 0.09 0.68 17.14
C SER A 4 1.33 1.13 16.37
N LEU A 5 1.41 0.82 15.08
CA LEU A 5 2.46 1.34 14.18
C LEU A 5 2.69 2.83 14.41
N SER A 6 3.95 3.20 14.62
CA SER A 6 4.35 4.60 14.77
C SER A 6 4.02 5.39 13.50
N THR A 7 3.84 6.69 13.65
CA THR A 7 3.59 7.59 12.52
C THR A 7 4.72 7.50 11.51
N GLU A 8 5.97 7.47 11.96
CA GLU A 8 7.17 7.38 11.13
C GLU A 8 7.21 6.06 10.33
N GLN A 9 6.80 4.95 10.94
CA GLN A 9 6.70 3.67 10.23
C GLN A 9 5.67 3.76 9.09
N LYS A 10 4.47 4.30 9.35
CA LYS A 10 3.43 4.49 8.32
C LYS A 10 3.91 5.39 7.20
N GLU A 11 4.64 6.45 7.53
CA GLU A 11 5.19 7.39 6.55
C GLU A 11 6.23 6.74 5.64
N ARG A 12 7.11 5.90 6.18
CA ARG A 12 8.08 5.15 5.37
C ARG A 12 7.40 4.23 4.36
N TYR A 13 6.37 3.51 4.79
CA TYR A 13 5.59 2.64 3.90
C TYR A 13 4.86 3.42 2.80
N ILE A 14 4.22 4.53 3.17
CA ILE A 14 3.56 5.46 2.23
C ILE A 14 4.58 5.95 1.19
N LEU A 15 5.75 6.41 1.62
CA LEU A 15 6.78 6.94 0.73
C LEU A 15 7.28 5.87 -0.25
N ARG A 16 7.59 4.67 0.26
CA ARG A 16 8.04 3.54 -0.57
C ARG A 16 7.01 3.19 -1.64
N LEU A 17 5.74 3.00 -1.26
CA LEU A 17 4.70 2.66 -2.23
C LEU A 17 4.45 3.79 -3.23
N THR A 18 4.40 5.05 -2.77
CA THR A 18 4.16 6.23 -3.61
C THR A 18 5.17 6.34 -4.76
N ASN A 19 6.43 5.98 -4.50
CA ASN A 19 7.49 6.02 -5.51
C ASN A 19 7.28 5.02 -6.64
N GLU A 20 6.57 3.93 -6.39
CA GLU A 20 6.42 2.80 -7.31
C GLU A 20 5.06 2.76 -8.01
N LEU A 21 4.11 3.63 -7.64
CA LEU A 21 2.72 3.58 -8.13
C LEU A 21 2.62 3.54 -9.65
N ALA A 22 3.30 4.44 -10.36
CA ALA A 22 3.22 4.51 -11.82
C ALA A 22 3.73 3.23 -12.49
N MET A 23 4.82 2.66 -11.96
CA MET A 23 5.40 1.41 -12.46
C MET A 23 4.50 0.21 -12.14
N LEU A 24 4.02 0.09 -10.91
CA LEU A 24 3.11 -0.99 -10.48
C LEU A 24 1.80 -0.93 -11.28
N ARG A 25 1.25 0.27 -11.49
CA ARG A 25 0.06 0.49 -12.30
C ARG A 25 0.26 0.06 -13.75
N ALA A 26 1.39 0.42 -14.36
CA ALA A 26 1.74 0.00 -15.70
C ALA A 26 1.90 -1.52 -15.80
N LYS A 27 2.52 -2.16 -14.80
CA LYS A 27 2.66 -3.63 -14.72
C LYS A 27 1.33 -4.35 -14.57
N ALA A 28 0.42 -3.80 -13.78
CA ALA A 28 -0.94 -4.31 -13.62
C ALA A 28 -1.87 -3.98 -14.80
N ASN A 29 -1.40 -3.22 -15.80
CA ASN A 29 -2.19 -2.77 -16.96
C ASN A 29 -3.53 -2.12 -16.57
N ILE A 30 -3.54 -1.32 -15.50
CA ILE A 30 -4.75 -0.66 -14.98
C ILE A 30 -4.68 0.87 -15.19
N THR A 31 -5.83 1.48 -15.50
CA THR A 31 -5.92 2.94 -15.65
C THR A 31 -5.97 3.64 -14.29
N GLN A 32 -5.59 4.92 -14.24
CA GLN A 32 -5.76 5.73 -13.03
C GLN A 32 -7.23 5.80 -12.59
N GLU A 33 -8.17 5.83 -13.55
CA GLU A 33 -9.61 5.87 -13.29
C GLU A 33 -10.09 4.59 -12.59
N ASN A 34 -9.77 3.42 -13.17
CA ASN A 34 -10.19 2.14 -12.61
C ASN A 34 -9.61 1.90 -11.22
N LEU A 35 -8.33 2.26 -11.01
CA LEU A 35 -7.70 2.09 -9.72
C LEU A 35 -8.24 3.08 -8.67
N ALA A 36 -8.54 4.33 -9.06
CA ALA A 36 -9.17 5.31 -8.19
C ALA A 36 -10.57 4.86 -7.73
N ASN A 37 -11.39 4.35 -8.66
CA ASN A 37 -12.70 3.80 -8.37
C ASN A 37 -12.62 2.59 -7.43
N LEU A 38 -11.64 1.69 -7.63
CA LEU A 38 -11.43 0.51 -6.79
C LEU A 38 -11.05 0.87 -5.34
N ILE A 39 -10.30 1.94 -5.12
CA ILE A 39 -9.89 2.39 -3.77
C ILE A 39 -10.80 3.48 -3.19
N GLY A 40 -11.90 3.82 -3.86
CA GLY A 40 -12.90 4.77 -3.37
C GLY A 40 -12.42 6.23 -3.30
N VAL A 41 -11.57 6.67 -4.24
CA VAL A 41 -11.15 8.08 -4.38
C VAL A 41 -11.42 8.60 -5.78
N SER A 42 -11.44 9.93 -5.96
CA SER A 42 -11.55 10.49 -7.32
C SER A 42 -10.28 10.24 -8.14
N ARG A 43 -10.42 10.13 -9.47
CA ARG A 43 -9.28 10.04 -10.38
C ARG A 43 -8.27 11.16 -10.17
N GLN A 44 -8.71 12.40 -9.93
CA GLN A 44 -7.83 13.54 -9.68
C GLN A 44 -7.03 13.36 -8.39
N THR A 45 -7.64 12.75 -7.36
CA THR A 45 -6.96 12.42 -6.11
C THR A 45 -5.87 11.39 -6.34
N TYR A 46 -6.19 10.28 -7.02
CA TYR A 46 -5.20 9.26 -7.35
C TYR A 46 -4.07 9.84 -8.23
N SER A 47 -4.42 10.61 -9.26
CA SER A 47 -3.44 11.26 -10.15
C SER A 47 -2.48 12.19 -9.39
N SER A 48 -2.99 12.96 -8.42
CA SER A 48 -2.18 13.82 -7.56
C SER A 48 -1.26 13.02 -6.62
N ILE A 49 -1.70 11.86 -6.18
CA ILE A 49 -0.89 10.93 -5.38
C ILE A 49 0.21 10.29 -6.23
N GLU A 50 -0.13 9.72 -7.39
CA GLU A 50 0.83 9.08 -8.32
C GLU A 50 1.89 10.06 -8.81
N SER A 51 1.51 11.33 -9.04
CA SER A 51 2.44 12.41 -9.38
C SER A 51 3.16 13.05 -8.18
N LYS A 52 3.00 12.49 -6.98
CA LYS A 52 3.64 12.94 -5.71
C LYS A 52 3.28 14.36 -5.27
N LYS A 53 2.25 14.97 -5.86
CA LYS A 53 1.73 16.30 -5.49
C LYS A 53 0.94 16.26 -4.19
N LYS A 54 0.36 15.11 -3.85
CA LYS A 54 -0.43 14.88 -2.63
C LYS A 54 0.04 13.61 -1.93
N LYS A 55 0.26 13.68 -0.63
CA LYS A 55 0.51 12.49 0.21
C LYS A 55 -0.78 11.68 0.34
N MET A 56 -0.70 10.36 0.15
CA MET A 56 -1.84 9.46 0.38
C MET A 56 -2.10 9.26 1.88
N SER A 57 -3.34 8.88 2.22
CA SER A 57 -3.68 8.46 3.57
C SER A 57 -3.17 7.04 3.87
N TRP A 58 -3.13 6.65 5.15
CA TRP A 58 -2.84 5.28 5.53
C TRP A 58 -3.86 4.27 4.98
N ASN A 59 -5.15 4.63 4.95
CA ASN A 59 -6.19 3.77 4.40
C ASN A 59 -5.99 3.55 2.90
N THR A 60 -5.64 4.62 2.16
CA THR A 60 -5.29 4.52 0.73
C THR A 60 -4.08 3.61 0.51
N TYR A 61 -3.05 3.72 1.35
CA TYR A 61 -1.91 2.81 1.31
C TYR A 61 -2.34 1.34 1.52
N LEU A 62 -3.17 1.06 2.53
CA LEU A 62 -3.66 -0.29 2.82
C LEU A 62 -4.49 -0.88 1.66
N SER A 63 -5.35 -0.07 1.04
CA SER A 63 -6.11 -0.51 -0.14
C SER A 63 -5.19 -0.82 -1.32
N LEU A 64 -4.22 0.05 -1.61
CA LEU A 64 -3.31 -0.14 -2.73
C LEU A 64 -2.38 -1.34 -2.53
N ILE A 65 -1.83 -1.52 -1.33
CA ILE A 65 -0.95 -2.67 -1.06
C ILE A 65 -1.72 -3.99 -1.15
N PHE A 66 -2.98 -4.03 -0.68
CA PHE A 66 -3.83 -5.21 -0.85
C PHE A 66 -4.01 -5.57 -2.33
N ILE A 67 -4.33 -4.58 -3.17
CA ILE A 67 -4.54 -4.79 -4.61
C ILE A 67 -3.26 -5.29 -5.28
N TYR A 68 -2.14 -4.59 -5.10
CA TYR A 68 -0.88 -4.95 -5.77
C TYR A 68 -0.25 -6.24 -5.23
N ASP A 69 -0.42 -6.58 -3.96
CA ASP A 69 0.06 -7.85 -3.42
C ASP A 69 -0.81 -9.04 -3.86
N SER A 70 -2.05 -8.79 -4.28
CA SER A 70 -2.99 -9.83 -4.76
C SER A 70 -2.87 -10.11 -6.26
N MET A 71 -2.16 -9.27 -7.02
CA MET A 71 -2.02 -9.39 -8.47
C MET A 71 -0.73 -10.14 -8.84
N PRO A 72 -0.79 -11.20 -9.69
CA PRO A 72 0.41 -11.95 -10.12
C PRO A 72 1.50 -11.07 -10.75
N GLU A 73 1.10 -10.01 -11.44
CA GLU A 73 1.98 -9.10 -12.18
C GLU A 73 2.79 -8.18 -11.27
N THR A 74 2.30 -7.90 -10.05
CA THR A 74 2.89 -6.91 -9.14
C THR A 74 3.33 -7.49 -7.81
N SER A 75 2.74 -8.59 -7.33
CA SER A 75 3.11 -9.22 -6.05
C SER A 75 4.60 -9.61 -5.94
N PRO A 76 5.30 -10.10 -6.98
CA PRO A 76 6.73 -10.39 -6.89
C PRO A 76 7.56 -9.11 -6.67
N ILE A 77 7.11 -7.99 -7.24
CA ILE A 77 7.76 -6.68 -7.12
C ILE A 77 7.55 -6.13 -5.71
N ILE A 78 6.31 -6.22 -5.19
CA ILE A 78 5.99 -5.82 -3.82
C ILE A 78 6.87 -6.55 -2.79
N ARG A 79 7.08 -7.87 -2.98
CA ARG A 79 7.96 -8.67 -2.11
C ARG A 79 9.42 -8.25 -2.22
N LYS A 80 9.92 -8.02 -3.44
CA LYS A 80 11.32 -7.64 -3.68
C LYS A 80 11.67 -6.26 -3.14
N LEU A 81 10.73 -5.30 -3.19
CA LEU A 81 10.95 -3.92 -2.77
C LEU A 81 10.67 -3.68 -1.28
N GLU A 82 10.31 -4.72 -0.52
CA GLU A 82 9.99 -4.62 0.91
C GLU A 82 8.98 -3.49 1.21
N ILE A 83 8.02 -3.32 0.31
CA ILE A 83 6.94 -2.33 0.46
C ILE A 83 5.86 -2.88 1.37
N ARG A 84 5.67 -4.20 1.36
CA ARG A 84 4.75 -4.89 2.26
C ARG A 84 5.16 -4.63 3.72
N PRO A 85 4.21 -4.29 4.61
CA PRO A 85 4.52 -4.10 6.02
C PRO A 85 4.61 -5.45 6.72
N VAL A 86 5.61 -6.28 6.37
CA VAL A 86 5.76 -7.65 6.89
C VAL A 86 5.84 -7.65 8.41
N ALA A 87 6.63 -6.75 8.99
CA ALA A 87 6.74 -6.59 10.45
C ALA A 87 5.39 -6.27 11.13
N LEU A 88 4.46 -5.57 10.45
CA LEU A 88 3.11 -5.36 10.97
C LEU A 88 2.34 -6.69 11.04
N MET A 89 2.39 -7.47 9.96
CA MET A 89 1.63 -8.72 9.88
C MET A 89 2.18 -9.77 10.85
N GLU A 90 3.50 -9.85 11.00
CA GLU A 90 4.16 -10.71 11.99
C GLU A 90 3.76 -10.33 13.42
N HIS A 91 3.78 -9.04 13.75
CA HIS A 91 3.33 -8.56 15.06
C HIS A 91 1.86 -8.90 15.33
N LEU A 92 0.97 -8.62 14.37
CA LEU A 92 -0.45 -8.95 14.49
C LEU A 92 -0.72 -10.44 14.65
N ASN A 93 0.09 -11.29 14.01
CA ASN A 93 -0.04 -12.75 14.13
C ASN A 93 0.51 -13.25 15.47
N SER A 94 1.64 -12.72 15.94
CA SER A 94 2.22 -13.09 17.25
C SER A 94 1.31 -12.73 18.43
N GLN A 95 0.48 -11.69 18.31
CA GLN A 95 -0.50 -11.35 19.35
C GLN A 95 -1.68 -12.33 19.42
N LYS A 96 -1.95 -13.10 18.36
CA LYS A 96 -3.02 -14.12 18.33
C LYS A 96 -2.59 -15.45 18.96
N GLU A 97 -1.29 -15.69 19.11
CA GLU A 97 -0.75 -16.92 19.70
C GLU A 97 -0.72 -16.88 21.24
N VAL A 98 -0.84 -15.71 21.85
CA VAL A 98 -0.78 -15.54 23.32
C VAL A 98 -2.17 -15.68 23.99
N GLU A 99 -3.24 -15.71 23.19
CA GLU A 99 -4.63 -15.86 23.68
C GLU A 99 -5.20 -17.30 23.53
N GLN A 100 -4.34 -18.28 23.23
CA GLN A 100 -4.68 -19.72 23.24
C GLN A 100 -3.98 -20.43 24.40
#